data_AF-A0A6J0J9U6-F1
#
_entry.id   AF-A0A6J0J9U6-F1
#
_cell.length_a   1.000
_cell.length_b   1.000
_cell.length_c   1.000
_cell.angle_alpha   90.00
_cell.angle_beta   90.00
_cell.angle_gamma   90.00
#
_symmetry.space_group_name_H-M   'P 1'
#
loop_
_entity.id
_entity.type
_entity.pdbx_description
1 polymer ?
#
loop_
_entity_poly.entity_id
_entity_poly.type
_entity_poly.pdbx_seq_one_letter_code
_entity_poly.pdbx_strand_id
1 'polypeptide(L)'
;SPLSPEELCLRLAEAIGVGDEAVAAQSAAALARHHTELSVSLRDTNYPGGELSMAVWVEDATSSANITLRVRPHLTIGTLKEQVWGAPGGTWG
;
A
#
# COMPACT_ATOMS: atom_id res chain seq x y z
N SER A 1 19.81 -25.03 2.96
CA SER A 1 18.68 -24.71 3.85
C SER A 1 17.50 -24.23 3.02
N PRO A 2 16.25 -24.42 3.46
CA PRO A 2 15.11 -23.75 2.83
C PRO A 2 15.28 -22.23 2.90
N LEU A 3 14.75 -21.50 1.92
CA LEU A 3 14.77 -20.04 1.88
C LEU A 3 13.92 -19.47 3.01
N SER A 4 14.34 -18.33 3.55
CA SER A 4 13.54 -17.50 4.46
C SER A 4 12.32 -16.89 3.75
N PRO A 5 11.28 -16.46 4.49
CA PRO A 5 10.14 -15.74 3.92
C PRO A 5 10.56 -14.50 3.11
N GLU A 6 11.54 -13.74 3.59
CA GLU A 6 12.05 -12.53 2.92
C GLU A 6 12.72 -12.87 1.59
N GLU A 7 13.53 -13.94 1.54
CA GLU A 7 14.15 -14.42 0.30
C GLU A 7 13.10 -14.93 -0.70
N LEU A 8 12.05 -15.61 -0.21
CA LEU A 8 10.93 -16.05 -1.04
C LEU A 8 10.13 -14.87 -1.60
N CYS A 9 9.93 -13.80 -0.83
CA CYS A 9 9.27 -12.58 -1.29
C CYS A 9 10.07 -11.90 -2.42
N LEU A 10 11.39 -11.78 -2.25
CA LEU A 10 12.26 -11.22 -3.28
C LEU A 10 12.22 -12.07 -4.56
N ARG A 11 12.38 -13.39 -4.41
CA ARG A 11 12.32 -14.33 -5.54
C ARG A 11 10.97 -14.30 -6.27
N LEU A 12 9.87 -14.16 -5.53
CA LEU A 12 8.53 -14.01 -6.10
C LEU A 12 8.42 -12.71 -6.92
N ALA A 13 8.88 -11.58 -6.36
CA ALA A 13 8.82 -10.28 -7.03
C ALA A 13 9.67 -10.25 -8.32
N GLU A 14 10.86 -10.86 -8.29
CA GLU A 14 11.74 -10.98 -9.44
C GLU A 14 11.13 -11.86 -10.54
N ALA A 15 10.62 -13.04 -10.18
CA ALA A 15 9.99 -13.97 -11.12
C ALA A 15 8.79 -13.35 -11.83
N ILE A 16 7.93 -12.64 -11.09
CA ILE A 16 6.82 -11.86 -11.68
C ILE A 16 7.35 -10.78 -12.63
N GLY A 17 8.40 -10.06 -12.22
CA GLY A 17 8.99 -8.98 -13.01
C GLY A 17 9.56 -9.42 -14.37
N VAL A 18 10.02 -10.66 -14.49
CA VAL A 18 10.56 -11.23 -15.73
C VAL A 18 9.57 -12.17 -16.45
N GLY A 19 8.41 -12.44 -15.86
CA GLY A 19 7.39 -13.34 -16.43
C GLY A 19 7.66 -14.84 -16.24
N ASP A 20 8.51 -15.24 -15.29
CA ASP A 20 8.73 -16.65 -14.95
C ASP A 20 7.61 -17.18 -14.04
N GLU A 21 6.53 -17.63 -14.68
CA GLU A 21 5.33 -18.13 -14.00
C GLU A 21 5.62 -19.34 -13.10
N ALA A 22 6.54 -20.23 -13.50
CA ALA A 22 6.85 -21.45 -12.76
C ALA A 22 7.54 -21.13 -11.44
N VAL A 23 8.54 -20.23 -11.47
CA VAL A 23 9.24 -19.80 -10.25
C VAL A 23 8.33 -18.95 -9.37
N ALA A 24 7.49 -18.10 -9.96
CA ALA A 24 6.52 -17.31 -9.22
C ALA A 24 5.53 -18.21 -8.45
N ALA A 25 4.94 -19.20 -9.12
CA ALA A 25 3.99 -20.13 -8.51
C ALA A 25 4.63 -20.95 -7.37
N GLN A 26 5.87 -21.42 -7.56
CA GLN A 26 6.60 -22.16 -6.53
C GLN A 26 6.89 -21.31 -5.29
N SER A 27 7.32 -20.06 -5.50
CA SER A 27 7.66 -19.13 -4.41
C SER A 27 6.40 -18.71 -3.63
N ALA A 28 5.30 -18.42 -4.35
CA ALA A 28 4.01 -18.12 -3.74
C ALA A 28 3.45 -19.30 -2.92
N ALA A 29 3.55 -20.53 -3.43
CA ALA A 29 3.12 -21.72 -2.70
C ALA A 29 3.95 -21.97 -1.43
N ALA A 30 5.25 -21.66 -1.47
CA ALA A 30 6.10 -21.72 -0.28
C ALA A 30 5.69 -20.69 0.78
N LEU A 31 5.51 -19.42 0.39
CA LEU A 31 5.02 -18.36 1.28
C LEU A 31 3.66 -18.69 1.90
N ALA A 32 2.73 -19.23 1.11
CA ALA A 32 1.41 -19.64 1.58
C ALA A 32 1.50 -20.71 2.69
N ARG A 33 2.42 -21.67 2.56
CA ARG A 33 2.66 -22.70 3.61
C ARG A 33 3.26 -22.12 4.89
N HIS A 34 3.98 -21.01 4.79
CA HIS A 34 4.52 -20.31 5.96
C HIS A 34 3.47 -19.44 6.67
N HIS A 35 2.26 -19.29 6.12
CA HIS A 35 1.22 -18.40 6.63
C HIS A 35 1.74 -16.96 6.86
N THR A 36 2.67 -16.52 6.02
CA THR A 36 3.30 -15.21 6.13
C THR A 36 2.32 -14.12 5.72
N GLU A 37 2.15 -13.10 6.56
CA GLU A 37 1.42 -11.89 6.17
C GLU A 37 2.25 -11.09 5.17
N LEU A 38 1.66 -10.73 4.04
CA LEU A 38 2.35 -10.06 2.94
C LEU A 38 1.62 -8.76 2.59
N SER A 39 2.40 -7.69 2.41
CA SER A 39 1.93 -6.49 1.73
C SER A 39 2.34 -6.58 0.26
N VAL A 40 1.36 -6.57 -0.64
CA VAL A 40 1.58 -6.62 -2.09
C VAL A 40 1.10 -5.33 -2.71
N SER A 41 2.01 -4.59 -3.34
CA SER A 41 1.71 -3.34 -4.03
C SER A 41 2.35 -3.31 -5.42
N LEU A 42 1.75 -2.53 -6.32
CA LEU A 42 2.40 -2.15 -7.57
C LEU A 42 3.53 -1.17 -7.28
N ARG A 43 4.55 -1.14 -8.15
CA ARG A 43 5.64 -0.17 -8.04
C ARG A 43 5.11 1.25 -8.22
N ASP A 44 5.70 2.21 -7.53
CA ASP A 44 5.32 3.63 -7.61
C ASP A 44 5.38 4.17 -9.05
N THR A 45 6.27 3.63 -9.88
CA THR A 45 6.40 3.97 -11.31
C THR A 45 5.17 3.61 -12.15
N ASN A 46 4.29 2.74 -11.65
CA ASN A 46 3.04 2.37 -12.30
C ASN A 46 1.92 3.40 -12.04
N TYR A 47 2.20 4.42 -11.23
CA TYR A 47 1.28 5.51 -10.94
C TYR A 47 1.78 6.83 -11.57
N PRO A 48 0.88 7.79 -11.82
CA PRO A 48 1.30 9.14 -12.18
C PRO A 48 2.30 9.69 -11.16
N GLY A 49 3.38 10.31 -11.64
CA GLY A 49 4.37 10.93 -10.77
C GLY A 49 3.82 12.14 -10.03
N GLY A 50 4.41 12.45 -8.87
CA GLY A 50 4.09 13.64 -8.08
C GLY A 50 2.93 13.47 -7.10
N GLU A 51 2.54 14.57 -6.49
CA GLU A 51 1.43 14.64 -5.54
C GLU A 51 0.18 15.22 -6.20
N LEU A 52 -0.98 14.67 -5.86
CA LEU A 52 -2.29 15.15 -6.26
C LEU A 52 -2.87 16.05 -5.16
N SER A 53 -3.56 17.12 -5.57
CA SER A 53 -4.43 17.90 -4.70
C SER A 53 -5.83 17.31 -4.73
N MET A 54 -6.24 16.71 -3.61
CA MET A 54 -7.54 16.07 -3.45
C MET A 54 -8.45 16.95 -2.60
N ALA A 55 -9.57 17.40 -3.17
CA ALA A 55 -10.63 18.04 -2.41
C ALA A 55 -11.40 16.98 -1.62
N VAL A 56 -11.54 17.19 -0.31
CA VAL A 56 -12.22 16.28 0.60
C VAL A 56 -13.31 17.05 1.33
N TRP A 57 -14.54 16.59 1.12
CA TRP A 57 -15.69 17.03 1.89
C TRP A 57 -15.76 16.18 3.16
N VAL A 58 -15.72 16.84 4.31
CA VAL A 58 -15.75 16.23 5.64
C VAL A 58 -17.06 16.61 6.30
N GLU A 59 -17.78 15.63 6.84
CA GLU A 59 -19.01 15.82 7.60
C GLU A 59 -18.91 15.13 8.95
N ASP A 60 -19.50 15.76 9.96
CA ASP A 60 -19.82 15.14 11.24
C ASP A 60 -21.33 15.22 11.53
N ALA A 61 -21.76 14.86 12.75
CA ALA A 61 -23.18 14.84 13.12
C ALA A 61 -23.87 16.23 13.08
N THR A 62 -23.10 17.32 13.06
CA THR A 62 -23.58 18.70 13.24
C THR A 62 -23.02 19.70 12.23
N SER A 63 -21.93 19.36 11.54
CA SER A 63 -21.16 20.30 10.72
C SER A 63 -20.58 19.63 9.48
N SER A 64 -20.16 20.47 8.54
CA SER A 64 -19.45 20.06 7.33
C SER A 64 -18.35 21.06 6.98
N ALA A 65 -17.31 20.58 6.32
CA ALA A 65 -16.16 21.37 5.91
C ALA A 65 -15.54 20.81 4.61
N ASN A 66 -14.87 21.68 3.86
CA ASN A 66 -14.03 21.29 2.74
C ASN A 66 -12.57 21.49 3.09
N ILE A 67 -11.76 20.45 2.88
CA ILE A 67 -10.31 20.54 3.00
C ILE A 67 -9.64 20.10 1.70
N THR A 68 -8.42 20.55 1.47
CA THR A 68 -7.58 20.05 0.38
C THR A 68 -6.43 19.27 0.96
N LEU A 69 -6.31 18.00 0.58
CA LEU A 69 -5.22 17.12 0.98
C LEU A 69 -4.24 16.94 -0.17
N ARG A 70 -2.96 16.85 0.17
CA ARG A 70 -1.91 16.48 -0.78
C ARG A 70 -1.58 15.00 -0.60
N VAL A 71 -1.78 14.21 -1.65
CA VAL A 71 -1.72 12.74 -1.60
C VAL A 71 -0.89 12.20 -2.77
N ARG A 72 -0.24 11.04 -2.58
CA ARG A 72 0.36 10.30 -3.71
C ARG A 72 -0.67 9.33 -4.29
N PRO A 73 -0.71 9.11 -5.62
CA PRO A 73 -1.74 8.28 -6.23
C PRO A 73 -1.69 6.81 -5.81
N HIS A 74 -0.55 6.34 -5.30
CA HIS A 74 -0.36 4.96 -4.84
C HIS A 74 -0.73 4.73 -3.37
N LEU A 75 -1.13 5.78 -2.63
CA LEU A 75 -1.51 5.62 -1.22
C LEU A 75 -2.74 4.72 -1.11
N THR A 76 -2.70 3.79 -0.17
CA THR A 76 -3.86 3.00 0.22
C THR A 76 -4.80 3.84 1.09
N ILE A 77 -6.06 3.44 1.19
CA ILE A 77 -7.01 4.05 2.14
C ILE A 77 -6.48 3.98 3.58
N GLY A 78 -5.79 2.90 3.96
CA GLY A 78 -5.16 2.76 5.27
C GLY A 78 -4.12 3.85 5.54
N THR A 79 -3.20 4.07 4.60
CA THR A 79 -2.19 5.13 4.72
C THR A 79 -2.80 6.54 4.68
N LEU A 80 -3.88 6.75 3.91
CA LEU A 80 -4.59 8.03 3.89
C LEU A 80 -5.26 8.32 5.25
N LYS A 81 -5.87 7.30 5.85
CA LYS A 81 -6.43 7.38 7.21
C LYS A 81 -5.35 7.82 8.19
N GLU A 82 -4.22 7.12 8.23
CA GLU A 82 -3.09 7.47 9.10
C GLU A 82 -2.60 8.91 8.89
N GLN A 83 -2.53 9.38 7.64
CA GLN A 83 -2.16 10.77 7.32
C GLN A 83 -3.15 11.78 7.92
N VAL A 84 -4.46 11.50 7.86
CA VAL A 84 -5.50 12.37 8.44
C VAL A 84 -5.44 12.33 9.98
N TRP A 85 -5.23 11.16 10.58
CA TRP A 85 -5.10 11.02 12.04
C TRP A 85 -3.80 11.61 12.60
N GLY A 86 -2.71 11.55 11.83
CA GLY A 86 -1.38 12.00 12.22
C GLY A 86 -1.07 13.46 11.92
N ALA A 87 -1.96 14.18 11.24
CA ALA A 87 -1.77 15.59 10.94
C ALA A 87 -1.75 16.43 12.23
N PRO A 88 -0.82 17.40 12.39
CA PRO A 88 -0.78 18.28 13.55
C PRO A 88 -2.09 19.10 13.59
N GLY A 89 -2.94 18.78 14.56
CA GLY A 89 -4.33 19.26 14.63
C GLY A 89 -5.33 18.21 15.13
N GLY A 90 -4.91 16.99 15.46
CA GLY A 90 -5.72 15.91 16.04
C GLY A 90 -6.32 16.17 17.43
N THR A 91 -6.95 17.31 17.66
CA THR A 91 -7.99 17.48 18.67
C THR A 91 -9.33 17.54 17.94
N TRP A 92 -9.93 16.37 17.72
CA TRP A 92 -11.37 16.30 17.51
C TRP A 92 -12.01 16.59 18.87
N GLY A 93 -12.45 17.83 19.07
CA GLY A 93 -13.26 18.25 20.22
C GLY A 93 -14.73 18.02 19.97
#